data_AF-A0A3D5I5Z8-F1
#
_entry.id   AF-A0A3D5I5Z8-F1
#
_cell.length_a   1.000
_cell.length_b   1.000
_cell.length_c   1.000
_cell.angle_alpha   90.00
_cell.angle_beta   90.00
_cell.angle_gamma   90.00
#
_symmetry.space_group_name_H-M   'P 1'
#
loop_
_entity.id
_entity.type
_entity.pdbx_description
1 polymer ?
#
loop_
_entity_poly.entity_id
_entity_poly.type
_entity_poly.pdbx_seq_one_letter_code
_entity_poly.pdbx_strand_id
1 'polypeptide(L)'
;MILAVSTSLAFADRIKDLASVAGVRSNQLVGYGVVVGLAGTGDGTSALTTQSLQSMIAQFGLVTDAANLSAKNAAAVMVTADLPPFMKPGQRMDVTVSTMGAAKSLRGGT
;
A
#
# COMPACT_ATOMS: atom_id res chain seq x y z
N MET A 1 30.55 -30.27 -60.58
CA MET A 1 30.52 -29.08 -59.71
C MET A 1 29.18 -29.09 -58.99
N ILE A 2 29.14 -29.47 -57.71
CA ILE A 2 27.91 -29.50 -56.90
C ILE A 2 27.86 -28.19 -56.10
N LEU A 3 26.76 -27.44 -56.24
CA LEU A 3 26.51 -26.19 -55.56
C LEU A 3 25.71 -26.47 -54.28
N ALA A 4 26.30 -26.22 -53.11
CA ALA A 4 25.62 -26.36 -51.83
C ALA A 4 24.93 -25.04 -51.45
N VAL A 5 23.66 -25.10 -51.06
CA VAL A 5 22.87 -23.97 -50.58
C VAL A 5 22.79 -24.03 -49.06
N SER A 6 23.24 -22.97 -48.39
CA SER A 6 23.19 -22.81 -46.94
C SER A 6 21.92 -22.05 -46.57
N THR A 7 20.98 -22.71 -45.87
CA THR A 7 19.81 -22.03 -45.28
C THR A 7 20.16 -21.52 -43.89
N SER A 8 20.17 -20.21 -43.69
CA SER A 8 20.29 -19.59 -42.36
C SER A 8 18.97 -19.73 -41.60
N LEU A 9 19.05 -20.22 -40.36
CA LEU A 9 17.93 -20.23 -39.42
C LEU A 9 17.64 -18.78 -38.99
N ALA A 10 16.44 -18.29 -39.30
CA ALA A 10 15.98 -16.98 -38.85
C ALA A 10 15.52 -17.07 -37.38
N PHE A 11 16.19 -16.33 -36.51
CA PHE A 11 15.75 -16.13 -35.13
C PHE A 11 14.76 -14.97 -35.11
N ALA A 12 13.48 -15.27 -34.85
CA ALA A 12 12.43 -14.27 -34.73
C ALA A 12 12.09 -14.04 -33.25
N ASP A 13 12.52 -12.90 -32.71
CA ASP A 13 12.03 -12.43 -31.42
C ASP A 13 10.67 -11.76 -31.59
N ARG A 14 9.77 -11.98 -30.63
CA ARG A 14 8.42 -11.42 -30.71
C ARG A 14 8.50 -9.93 -30.37
N ILE A 15 7.86 -9.08 -31.18
CA ILE A 15 7.84 -7.62 -30.98
C ILE A 15 7.37 -7.24 -29.56
N LYS A 16 6.44 -8.01 -28.96
CA LYS A 16 5.97 -7.81 -27.58
C LYS A 16 7.03 -8.03 -26.49
N ASP A 17 8.10 -8.75 -26.80
CA ASP A 17 9.21 -9.01 -25.88
C ASP A 17 10.29 -7.90 -26.00
N LEU A 18 10.21 -7.06 -27.05
CA LEU A 18 11.16 -5.98 -27.37
C LEU A 18 10.57 -4.57 -27.19
N ALA A 19 9.26 -4.43 -27.09
CA ALA A 19 8.57 -3.14 -27.06
C ALA A 19 7.54 -3.07 -25.93
N SER A 20 7.56 -1.97 -25.17
CA SER A 20 6.51 -1.60 -24.21
C SER A 20 5.59 -0.55 -24.81
N VAL A 21 4.32 -0.56 -24.41
CA VAL A 21 3.35 0.44 -24.86
C VAL A 21 3.60 1.75 -24.12
N ALA A 22 3.84 2.83 -24.86
CA ALA A 22 4.04 4.16 -24.28
C ALA A 22 2.79 4.58 -23.48
N GLY A 23 3.00 5.02 -22.24
CA GLY A 23 1.91 5.44 -21.33
C GLY A 23 1.40 4.35 -20.37
N VAL A 24 1.89 3.11 -20.50
CA VAL A 24 1.62 2.04 -19.52
C VAL A 24 2.55 2.21 -18.33
N ARG A 25 2.11 3.04 -17.38
CA ARG A 25 2.84 3.33 -16.14
C ARG A 25 2.06 2.83 -14.94
N SER A 26 2.77 2.22 -13.98
CA SER A 26 2.24 2.07 -12.63
C SER A 26 2.26 3.41 -11.91
N ASN A 27 1.29 3.64 -11.03
CA ASN A 27 1.24 4.82 -10.19
C ASN A 27 1.36 4.42 -8.73
N GLN A 28 2.29 5.04 -8.01
CA GLN A 28 2.40 4.81 -6.57
C GLN A 28 1.30 5.56 -5.84
N LEU A 29 0.55 4.84 -5.02
CA LEU A 29 -0.44 5.38 -4.11
C LEU A 29 0.16 5.41 -2.71
N VAL A 30 -0.02 6.53 -2.02
CA VAL A 30 0.37 6.71 -0.63
C VAL A 30 -0.83 7.25 0.13
N GLY A 31 -1.16 6.62 1.25
CA GLY A 31 -2.25 6.99 2.14
C GLY A 31 -1.79 7.00 3.59
N TYR A 32 -2.49 7.80 4.40
CA TYR A 32 -2.34 7.83 5.85
C TYR A 32 -3.63 7.33 6.50
N GLY A 33 -3.51 6.55 7.55
CA GLY A 33 -4.67 6.01 8.26
C GLY A 33 -4.37 5.66 9.71
N VAL A 34 -5.41 5.21 10.40
CA VAL A 34 -5.31 4.67 11.76
C VAL A 34 -5.94 3.28 11.75
N VAL A 35 -5.20 2.29 12.25
CA VAL A 35 -5.70 0.95 12.50
C VAL A 35 -6.11 0.85 13.96
N VAL A 36 -7.29 0.29 14.22
CA VAL A 36 -7.83 0.12 15.57
C VAL A 36 -8.08 -1.35 15.90
N GLY A 37 -8.28 -1.68 17.18
CA GLY A 37 -8.55 -3.05 17.63
C GLY A 37 -7.30 -3.90 17.90
N LEU A 38 -6.14 -3.25 18.02
CA LEU A 38 -4.89 -3.96 18.34
C LEU A 38 -4.92 -4.47 19.79
N ALA A 39 -4.36 -5.65 20.03
CA ALA A 39 -4.34 -6.30 21.33
C ALA A 39 -3.20 -5.77 22.24
N GLY A 40 -3.19 -4.46 22.50
CA GLY A 40 -2.14 -3.81 23.28
C GLY A 40 -0.80 -3.63 22.54
N THR A 41 -0.78 -3.89 21.23
CA THR A 41 0.40 -3.76 20.36
C THR A 41 0.42 -2.45 19.57
N GLY A 42 -0.48 -1.51 19.86
CA GLY A 42 -0.55 -0.20 19.22
C GLY A 42 0.55 0.77 19.67
N ASP A 43 0.42 2.02 19.26
CA ASP A 43 1.45 3.06 19.43
C ASP A 43 1.59 3.57 20.88
N GLY A 44 0.74 3.12 21.80
CA GLY A 44 0.82 3.43 23.22
C GLY A 44 0.49 4.90 23.51
N THR A 45 1.52 5.75 23.63
CA THR A 45 1.41 7.18 23.96
C THR A 45 1.98 8.08 22.86
N SER A 46 1.94 7.63 21.61
CA SER A 46 2.32 8.47 20.45
C SER A 46 1.36 9.65 20.27
N ALA A 47 1.88 10.88 20.34
CA ALA A 47 1.11 12.11 20.16
C ALA A 47 0.43 12.24 18.77
N LEU A 48 1.08 11.69 17.73
CA LEU A 48 0.51 11.68 16.37
C LEU A 48 -0.73 10.77 16.30
N THR A 49 -0.69 9.64 16.99
CA THR A 49 -1.77 8.65 16.97
C THR A 49 -2.94 9.11 17.85
N THR A 50 -2.68 9.76 18.99
CA THR A 50 -3.74 10.36 19.82
C THR A 50 -4.43 11.53 19.13
N GLN A 51 -3.70 12.37 18.40
CA GLN A 51 -4.30 13.46 17.60
C GLN A 51 -5.18 12.92 16.46
N SER A 52 -4.73 11.87 15.79
CA SER A 52 -5.50 11.24 14.71
C SER A 52 -6.77 10.57 15.25
N LEU A 53 -6.66 9.89 16.39
CA LEU A 53 -7.82 9.28 17.07
C LEU A 53 -8.80 10.35 17.57
N GLN A 54 -8.31 11.46 18.14
CA GLN A 54 -9.16 12.60 18.50
C GLN A 54 -9.91 13.15 17.29
N SER A 55 -9.24 13.30 16.15
CA SER A 55 -9.85 13.82 14.92
C SER A 55 -10.92 12.87 14.37
N MET A 56 -10.71 11.55 14.49
CA MET A 56 -11.72 10.54 14.15
C MET A 56 -12.93 10.61 15.09
N ILE A 57 -12.71 10.69 16.40
CA ILE A 57 -13.79 10.77 17.39
C ILE A 57 -14.59 12.09 17.23
N ALA A 58 -13.90 13.19 16.90
CA ALA A 58 -14.54 14.47 16.62
C ALA A 58 -15.47 14.43 15.40
N GLN A 59 -15.15 13.63 14.36
CA GLN A 59 -16.05 13.42 13.21
C GLN A 59 -17.37 12.74 13.61
N PHE A 60 -17.37 11.98 14.71
CA PHE A 60 -18.59 11.39 15.28
C PHE A 60 -19.32 12.31 16.25
N GLY A 61 -18.91 13.58 16.37
CA GLY A 61 -19.53 14.57 17.24
C GLY A 61 -19.19 14.42 18.72
N LEU A 62 -18.22 13.56 19.04
CA LEU A 62 -17.75 13.33 20.41
C LEU A 62 -16.51 14.18 20.65
N VAL A 63 -16.51 14.94 21.75
CA VAL A 63 -15.36 15.76 22.16
C VAL A 63 -14.59 14.99 23.23
N THR A 64 -13.37 14.58 22.89
CA THR A 64 -12.46 13.90 23.83
C THR A 64 -11.10 14.58 23.81
N ASP A 65 -10.49 14.80 24.97
CA ASP A 65 -9.12 15.31 25.06
C ASP A 65 -8.10 14.24 24.65
N ALA A 66 -7.17 14.60 23.77
CA ALA A 66 -6.09 13.72 23.31
C ALA A 66 -5.21 13.20 24.47
N ALA A 67 -5.17 13.91 25.60
CA ALA A 67 -4.44 13.51 26.81
C ALA A 67 -5.07 12.30 27.54
N ASN A 68 -6.37 12.07 27.38
CA ASN A 68 -7.09 10.95 27.99
C ASN A 68 -7.18 9.73 27.06
N LEU A 69 -6.75 9.88 25.80
CA LEU A 69 -6.73 8.82 24.81
C LEU A 69 -5.43 8.01 24.92
N SER A 70 -5.54 6.71 25.18
CA SER A 70 -4.42 5.79 25.08
C SER A 70 -4.47 5.06 23.73
N ALA A 71 -3.42 5.24 22.92
CA ALA A 71 -3.24 4.53 21.65
C ALA A 71 -2.67 3.11 21.84
N LYS A 72 -2.86 2.46 22.99
CA LYS A 72 -2.39 1.07 23.19
C LYS A 72 -3.05 0.07 22.23
N ASN A 73 -4.27 0.36 21.78
CA ASN A 73 -5.03 -0.50 20.88
C ASN A 73 -5.22 0.14 19.48
N ALA A 74 -4.49 1.22 19.19
CA ALA A 74 -4.56 1.93 17.92
C ALA A 74 -3.16 2.25 17.40
N ALA A 75 -2.98 2.25 16.08
CA ALA A 75 -1.71 2.59 15.45
C ALA A 75 -1.94 3.52 14.25
N ALA A 76 -1.13 4.58 14.16
CA ALA A 76 -1.02 5.39 12.96
C ALA A 76 -0.22 4.61 11.92
N VAL A 77 -0.76 4.50 10.71
CA VAL A 77 -0.18 3.70 9.64
C VAL A 77 -0.03 4.48 8.35
N MET A 78 1.01 4.13 7.61
CA MET A 78 1.18 4.49 6.21
C MET A 78 0.76 3.30 5.36
N VAL A 79 -0.07 3.58 4.35
CA VAL A 79 -0.50 2.58 3.37
C VAL A 79 0.12 2.96 2.03
N THR A 80 0.88 2.05 1.44
CA THR A 80 1.46 2.23 0.11
C THR A 80 0.99 1.12 -0.82
N ALA A 81 0.81 1.45 -2.09
CA ALA A 81 0.44 0.47 -3.09
C ALA A 81 0.89 0.91 -4.48
N ASP A 82 1.19 -0.04 -5.36
CA ASP A 82 1.47 0.24 -6.76
C ASP A 82 0.23 -0.06 -7.57
N LEU A 83 -0.40 0.97 -8.15
CA LEU A 83 -1.58 0.85 -8.99
C LEU A 83 -1.17 0.45 -10.41
N PRO A 84 -1.50 -0.78 -10.87
CA PRO A 84 -1.21 -1.17 -12.23
C PRO A 84 -2.01 -0.33 -13.24
N PRO A 85 -1.45 -0.12 -14.45
CA PRO A 85 -2.19 0.52 -15.53
C PRO A 85 -3.43 -0.31 -15.89
N PHE A 86 -4.51 0.39 -16.26
CA PHE A 86 -5.79 -0.20 -16.69
C PHE A 86 -6.57 -0.98 -15.61
N MET A 87 -6.25 -0.78 -14.33
CA MET A 87 -7.09 -1.24 -13.22
C MET A 87 -8.52 -0.69 -13.33
N LYS A 88 -9.52 -1.55 -13.13
CA LYS A 88 -10.94 -1.19 -13.14
C LYS A 88 -11.50 -1.03 -11.72
N PRO A 89 -12.52 -0.19 -11.52
CA PRO A 89 -13.22 -0.12 -10.24
C PRO A 89 -13.70 -1.50 -9.78
N GLY A 90 -13.47 -1.83 -8.51
CA GLY A 90 -13.84 -3.12 -7.91
C GLY A 90 -12.76 -4.22 -8.03
N GLN A 91 -11.65 -4.00 -8.74
CA GLN A 91 -10.53 -4.93 -8.72
C GLN A 91 -9.76 -4.83 -7.39
N ARG A 92 -9.33 -5.99 -6.89
CA ARG A 92 -8.47 -6.07 -5.71
C ARG A 92 -7.02 -5.76 -6.10
N MET A 93 -6.30 -5.15 -5.18
CA MET A 93 -4.89 -4.82 -5.31
C MET A 93 -4.21 -5.05 -3.98
N ASP A 94 -2.96 -5.50 -4.03
CA ASP A 94 -2.15 -5.66 -2.83
C ASP A 94 -1.69 -4.29 -2.32
N VAL A 95 -1.68 -4.15 -1.00
CA VAL A 95 -1.23 -2.94 -0.33
C VAL A 95 -0.24 -3.31 0.76
N THR A 96 0.72 -2.44 0.99
CA THR A 96 1.65 -2.56 2.11
C THR A 96 1.24 -1.58 3.20
N VAL A 97 0.98 -2.09 4.40
CA VAL A 97 0.64 -1.27 5.57
C VAL A 97 1.81 -1.30 6.54
N SER A 98 2.30 -0.13 6.91
CA SER A 98 3.44 0.02 7.82
C SER A 98 3.07 0.93 8.99
N THR A 99 3.51 0.55 10.19
CA THR A 99 3.33 1.38 11.40
C THR A 99 4.20 2.62 11.29
N MET A 100 3.65 3.79 11.61
CA MET A 100 4.42 5.04 11.70
C MET A 100 4.86 5.36 13.12
N GLY A 101 4.34 4.65 14.12
CA GLY A 101 4.65 4.84 15.54
C GLY A 101 5.34 3.65 16.20
N ALA A 102 5.09 3.48 17.49
CA ALA A 102 5.70 2.46 18.34
C ALA A 102 4.96 1.11 18.34
N ALA A 103 3.94 0.94 17.49
CA ALA A 103 3.18 -0.29 17.40
C ALA A 103 4.07 -1.51 17.08
N LYS A 104 3.94 -2.55 17.89
CA LYS A 104 4.71 -3.79 17.78
C LYS A 104 4.11 -4.77 16.78
N SER A 105 2.80 -4.67 16.54
CA SER A 105 2.09 -5.53 15.59
C SER A 105 0.78 -4.89 15.16
N LEU A 106 0.47 -5.01 13.87
CA LEU A 106 -0.83 -4.64 13.28
C LEU A 106 -1.80 -5.81 13.16
N ARG A 107 -1.40 -7.02 13.58
CA ARG A 107 -2.24 -8.21 13.46
C ARG A 107 -3.48 -8.09 14.35
N GLY A 108 -4.63 -8.44 13.79
CA GLY A 108 -5.93 -8.36 14.48
C GLY A 108 -6.55 -6.97 14.47
N GLY A 109 -5.87 -5.96 13.94
CA GLY A 109 -6.43 -4.63 13.71
C GLY A 109 -7.22 -4.56 12.40
N THR A 110 -8.10 -3.56 12.32
CA THR A 110 -8.92 -3.22 11.14
C THR A 110 -8.84 -1.74 10.83
#